data_AF-A0A433CI05-F1
#
_entry.id   AF-A0A433CI05-F1
#
_cell.length_a   1.000
_cell.length_b   1.000
_cell.length_c   1.000
_cell.angle_alpha   90.00
_cell.angle_beta   90.00
_cell.angle_gamma   90.00
#
_symmetry.space_group_name_H-M   'P 1'
#
loop_
_entity.id
_entity.type
_entity.pdbx_description
1 polymer ?
#
loop_
_entity_poly.entity_id
_entity_poly.type
_entity_poly.pdbx_seq_one_letter_code
_entity_poly.pdbx_strand_id
1 'polypeptide(L)'
;MKKKFAHRKTDLEHFIKRFEPVFDADTQETLKQFCWTNKSDMAEIEKAKQSNTLWTMLDCEGKMYLSAGYHLVNRMFYVICKKPHVGVLQRDYFYS
;
A
#
# COMPACT_ATOMS: atom_id res chain seq x y z
N MET A 1 19.20 10.57 -33.29
CA MET A 1 18.44 11.44 -32.36
C MET A 1 17.93 10.58 -31.20
N LYS A 2 18.66 10.53 -30.08
CA LYS A 2 18.29 9.68 -28.92
C LYS A 2 17.16 10.38 -28.14
N LYS A 3 15.94 9.84 -28.17
CA LYS A 3 14.84 10.31 -27.31
C LYS A 3 15.27 10.12 -25.85
N LYS A 4 15.42 11.22 -25.10
CA LYS A 4 15.58 11.19 -23.64
C LYS A 4 14.26 10.66 -23.07
N PHE A 5 14.19 9.36 -22.77
CA PHE A 5 13.14 8.83 -21.92
C PHE A 5 13.41 9.38 -20.51
N ALA A 6 12.68 10.42 -20.11
CA ALA A 6 12.64 10.85 -18.73
C ALA A 6 12.36 9.61 -17.87
N HIS A 7 13.19 9.34 -16.87
CA HIS A 7 13.00 8.22 -15.94
C HIS A 7 11.58 8.32 -15.37
N ARG A 8 10.67 7.48 -15.87
CA ARG A 8 9.32 7.38 -15.32
C ARG A 8 9.49 6.88 -13.90
N LYS A 9 9.00 7.67 -12.95
CA LYS A 9 8.88 7.23 -11.56
C LYS A 9 8.06 5.96 -11.49
N THR A 10 8.47 5.01 -10.65
CA THR A 10 7.74 3.75 -10.48
C THR A 10 6.38 4.03 -9.85
N ASP A 11 5.41 3.14 -10.06
CA ASP A 11 4.09 3.32 -9.46
C ASP A 11 4.17 3.37 -7.94
N LEU A 12 5.10 2.62 -7.33
CA LEU A 12 5.39 2.67 -5.90
C LEU A 12 5.90 4.05 -5.44
N GLU A 13 6.77 4.71 -6.19
CA GLU A 13 7.21 6.08 -5.85
C GLU A 13 6.04 7.07 -5.88
N HIS A 14 5.13 6.93 -6.84
CA HIS A 14 3.90 7.73 -6.87
C HIS A 14 2.99 7.42 -5.69
N PHE A 15 2.87 6.15 -5.29
CA PHE A 15 2.12 5.73 -4.11
C PHE A 15 2.69 6.36 -2.84
N ILE A 16 4.00 6.21 -2.60
CA ILE A 16 4.69 6.74 -1.42
C ILE A 16 4.50 8.25 -1.33
N LYS A 17 4.74 8.97 -2.43
CA LYS A 17 4.58 10.43 -2.47
C LYS A 17 3.13 10.88 -2.23
N ARG A 18 2.16 10.13 -2.74
CA ARG A 18 0.74 10.52 -2.66
C ARG A 18 0.11 10.19 -1.32
N PHE A 19 0.36 9.00 -0.79
CA PHE A 19 -0.36 8.47 0.36
C PHE A 19 0.44 8.47 1.65
N GLU A 20 1.77 8.59 1.56
CA GLU A 20 2.67 8.64 2.72
C GLU A 20 2.45 7.43 3.65
N PRO A 21 2.80 6.21 3.20
CA PRO A 21 2.64 5.01 4.00
C PRO A 21 3.51 5.05 5.26
N VAL A 22 3.09 4.30 6.27
CA VAL A 22 3.90 4.04 7.46
C VAL A 22 5.01 3.06 7.07
N PHE A 23 6.25 3.43 7.41
CA PHE A 23 7.42 2.59 7.23
C PHE A 23 7.72 1.84 8.53
N ASP A 24 8.37 0.69 8.39
CA ASP A 24 8.88 -0.09 9.50
C ASP A 24 9.91 0.73 10.29
N ALA A 25 9.83 0.67 11.63
CA ALA A 25 10.63 1.54 12.48
C ALA A 25 12.12 1.16 12.47
N ASP A 26 12.43 -0.12 12.26
CA ASP A 26 13.78 -0.65 12.33
C ASP A 26 14.53 -0.42 11.01
N THR A 27 13.82 -0.55 9.89
CA THR A 27 14.44 -0.40 8.56
C THR A 27 14.26 0.99 7.96
N GLN A 28 13.15 1.70 8.24
CA GLN A 28 12.74 2.97 7.62
C GLN A 28 12.64 2.98 6.08
N GLU A 29 13.02 1.90 5.43
CA GLU A 29 13.03 1.73 3.97
C GLU A 29 11.93 0.78 3.50
N THR A 30 11.44 -0.10 4.38
CA THR A 30 10.37 -1.05 4.07
C THR A 30 9.02 -0.58 4.61
N LEU A 31 7.95 -0.86 3.88
CA LEU A 31 6.59 -0.54 4.34
C LEU A 31 6.27 -1.37 5.57
N LYS A 32 5.71 -0.73 6.62
CA LYS A 32 5.22 -1.46 7.79
C LYS A 32 4.06 -2.35 7.35
N GLN A 33 4.22 -3.65 7.58
CA GLN A 33 3.23 -4.67 7.24
C GLN A 33 2.34 -4.91 8.45
N PHE A 34 1.04 -4.73 8.27
CA PHE A 34 0.04 -5.01 9.30
C PHE A 34 -0.68 -6.31 8.99
N CYS A 35 -0.77 -7.20 9.97
CA CYS A 35 -1.39 -8.52 9.79
C CYS A 35 -2.59 -8.70 10.70
N TRP A 36 -3.72 -9.14 10.14
CA TRP A 36 -4.95 -9.42 10.90
C TRP A 36 -4.74 -10.47 12.00
N THR A 37 -3.80 -11.39 11.81
CA THR A 37 -3.48 -12.44 12.80
C THR A 37 -2.75 -11.90 14.03
N ASN A 38 -2.21 -10.68 13.97
CA ASN A 38 -1.59 -10.01 15.10
C ASN A 38 -2.62 -9.13 15.82
N LYS A 39 -2.86 -9.44 17.10
CA LYS A 39 -3.84 -8.71 17.92
C LYS A 39 -3.48 -7.24 18.11
N SER A 40 -2.19 -6.88 18.13
CA SER A 40 -1.78 -5.46 18.23
C SER A 40 -2.18 -4.66 17.00
N ASP A 41 -2.11 -5.29 15.82
CA ASP A 41 -2.31 -4.62 14.53
C ASP A 41 -3.79 -4.44 14.21
N MET A 42 -4.65 -5.33 14.71
CA MET A 42 -6.11 -5.30 14.51
C MET A 42 -6.73 -3.94 14.85
N ALA A 43 -6.33 -3.34 15.97
CA ALA A 43 -6.84 -2.04 16.38
C ALA A 43 -6.43 -0.92 15.40
N GLU A 44 -5.20 -0.98 14.88
CA GLU A 44 -4.70 -0.02 13.89
C GLU A 44 -5.41 -0.20 12.54
N ILE A 45 -5.64 -1.45 12.11
CA ILE A 45 -6.34 -1.77 10.87
C ILE A 45 -7.78 -1.26 10.89
N GLU A 46 -8.54 -1.53 11.96
CA GLU A 46 -9.93 -1.07 12.07
C GLU A 46 -10.03 0.46 12.11
N LYS A 47 -9.10 1.13 12.81
CA LYS A 47 -9.02 2.59 12.81
C LYS A 47 -8.75 3.13 11.40
N ALA A 48 -7.77 2.56 10.68
CA ALA A 48 -7.39 3.00 9.34
C ALA A 48 -8.50 2.76 8.30
N LYS A 49 -9.27 1.69 8.46
CA LYS A 49 -10.46 1.39 7.64
C LYS A 49 -11.50 2.50 7.75
N GLN A 50 -11.78 2.99 8.96
CA GLN A 50 -12.74 4.09 9.18
C GLN A 50 -12.27 5.42 8.57
N SER A 51 -10.96 5.66 8.54
CA SER A 51 -10.39 6.88 7.97
C SER A 51 -10.06 6.78 6.47
N ASN A 52 -10.40 5.68 5.79
CA ASN A 52 -10.02 5.43 4.40
C ASN A 52 -8.51 5.55 4.13
N THR A 53 -7.68 5.20 5.11
CA THR A 53 -6.21 5.24 5.01
C THR A 53 -5.59 3.85 4.91
N LEU A 54 -6.43 2.82 4.89
CA LEU A 54 -6.00 1.43 4.75
C LEU A 54 -5.83 1.06 3.28
N TRP A 55 -4.73 0.38 2.97
CA TRP A 55 -4.49 -0.28 1.70
C TRP A 55 -4.22 -1.75 1.96
N THR A 56 -4.57 -2.60 1.00
CA THR A 56 -4.32 -4.04 1.07
C THR A 56 -3.35 -4.44 -0.03
N MET A 57 -2.28 -5.14 0.35
CA MET A 57 -1.41 -5.83 -0.61
C MET A 57 -2.05 -7.15 -1.00
N LEU A 58 -2.34 -7.31 -2.28
CA LEU A 58 -2.96 -8.50 -2.86
C LEU A 58 -1.96 -9.22 -3.76
N ASP A 59 -1.92 -10.55 -3.66
CA ASP A 59 -1.25 -11.40 -4.64
C ASP A 59 -2.29 -11.95 -5.62
N CYS A 60 -2.21 -11.52 -6.88
CA CYS A 60 -3.08 -12.01 -7.96
C CYS A 60 -2.20 -12.56 -9.08
N GLU A 61 -2.22 -13.88 -9.26
CA GLU A 61 -1.50 -14.58 -10.34
C GLU A 61 0.02 -14.34 -10.33
N GLY A 62 0.63 -14.28 -9.15
CA GLY A 62 2.07 -14.06 -8.97
C GLY A 62 2.50 -12.61 -9.17
N LYS A 63 1.54 -11.68 -9.19
CA LYS A 63 1.78 -10.24 -9.23
C LYS A 63 1.18 -9.58 -7.99
N MET A 64 1.93 -8.64 -7.43
CA MET A 64 1.53 -7.87 -6.27
C MET A 64 0.79 -6.59 -6.69
N TYR A 65 -0.35 -6.33 -6.06
CA TYR A 65 -1.18 -5.14 -6.27
C TYR A 65 -1.51 -4.45 -4.95
N LEU A 66 -1.45 -3.12 -4.90
CA LEU A 66 -2.02 -2.34 -3.80
C LEU A 66 -3.45 -1.92 -4.13
N SER A 67 -4.40 -2.50 -3.43
CA SER A 67 -5.82 -2.15 -3.53
C SER A 67 -6.25 -1.24 -2.39
N ALA A 68 -7.14 -0.30 -2.68
CA ALA A 68 -7.64 0.62 -1.67
C ALA A 68 -8.63 -0.10 -0.74
N GLY A 69 -8.54 0.23 0.55
CA GLY A 69 -9.44 -0.29 1.57
C GLY A 69 -9.08 -1.69 2.08
N TYR A 70 -10.08 -2.34 2.66
CA TYR A 70 -9.97 -3.57 3.41
C TYR A 70 -10.40 -4.78 2.57
N HIS A 71 -9.47 -5.70 2.29
CA HIS A 71 -9.73 -6.94 1.54
C HIS A 71 -9.30 -8.18 2.33
N LEU A 72 -10.12 -9.22 2.28
CA LEU A 72 -9.88 -10.48 2.99
C LEU A 72 -9.26 -11.58 2.12
N VAL A 73 -9.60 -11.59 0.83
CA VAL A 73 -9.20 -12.62 -0.12
C VAL A 73 -7.89 -12.23 -0.78
N ASN A 74 -6.99 -13.19 -1.00
CA ASN A 74 -5.67 -12.99 -1.62
C ASN A 74 -4.81 -11.90 -0.95
N ARG A 75 -5.11 -11.59 0.31
CA ARG A 75 -4.46 -10.55 1.10
C ARG A 75 -3.18 -11.09 1.72
N MET A 76 -2.07 -10.46 1.35
CA MET A 76 -0.76 -10.72 1.96
C MET A 76 -0.65 -9.99 3.30
N PHE A 77 -0.79 -8.67 3.28
CA PHE A 77 -0.78 -7.79 4.46
C PHE A 77 -1.49 -6.47 4.16
N TYR A 78 -1.70 -5.65 5.19
CA TYR A 78 -2.22 -4.29 5.03
C TYR A 78 -1.10 -3.26 5.17
N VAL A 79 -1.31 -2.10 4.54
CA VAL A 79 -0.46 -0.91 4.63
C VAL A 79 -1.32 0.24 5.10
N ILE A 80 -0.90 0.92 6.17
CA ILE A 80 -1.57 2.12 6.67
C ILE A 80 -0.86 3.35 6.11
N CYS A 81 -1.64 4.30 5.62
CA CYS A 81 -1.18 5.56 5.05
C CYS A 81 -1.56 6.75 5.93
N LYS A 82 -0.84 7.87 5.78
CA LYS A 82 -1.23 9.13 6.45
C LYS A 82 -2.35 9.85 5.72
N LYS A 83 -2.46 9.67 4.40
CA LYS A 83 -3.47 10.32 3.56
C LYS A 83 -4.51 9.32 3.04
N PRO A 84 -5.79 9.72 3.01
CA PRO A 84 -6.86 8.81 2.63
C PRO A 84 -6.93 8.58 1.11
N HIS A 85 -7.47 7.43 0.69
CA HIS A 85 -7.60 7.03 -0.70
C HIS A 85 -8.92 7.47 -1.37
N VAL A 86 -9.51 8.59 -0.94
CA VAL A 86 -10.84 9.08 -1.39
C VAL A 86 -10.94 9.07 -2.93
N GLY A 87 -11.96 8.37 -3.46
CA GLY A 87 -12.23 8.27 -4.89
C GLY A 87 -11.30 7.34 -5.69
N VAL A 88 -10.37 6.64 -5.02
CA VAL A 88 -9.50 5.62 -5.62
C VAL A 88 -9.98 4.26 -5.14
N LEU A 89 -10.48 3.43 -6.06
CA LEU A 89 -11.00 2.09 -5.73
C LEU A 89 -9.93 1.01 -5.91
N GLN A 90 -9.14 1.10 -6.98
CA GLN A 90 -8.08 0.15 -7.30
C GLN A 90 -7.13 0.83 -8.28
N ARG A 91 -5.81 0.68 -8.08
CA ARG A 91 -4.82 1.11 -9.06
C ARG A 91 -3.69 0.10 -9.04
N ASP A 92 -3.25 -0.34 -10.22
CA ASP A 92 -2.14 -1.28 -10.33
C ASP A 92 -0.87 -0.58 -9.90
N TYR A 93 -0.42 -0.88 -8.68
CA TYR A 93 0.89 -0.48 -8.18
C TYR A 93 1.78 -1.71 -8.24
N PHE A 94 2.56 -1.83 -9.31
CA PHE A 94 3.49 -2.94 -9.46
C PHE A 94 4.60 -2.84 -8.42
N TYR A 95 4.70 -3.86 -7.57
CA TYR A 95 5.83 -4.08 -6.67
C TYR A 95 6.77 -5.09 -7.35
N SER A 96 7.78 -4.60 -8.07
CA SER A 96 8.82 -5.41 -8.73
C SER A 96 10.19 -5.07 -8.17
#